data_AF-A0AAD3D6B1-F1
#
_entry.id   AF-A0AAD3D6B1-F1
#
_cell.length_a   1.000
_cell.length_b   1.000
_cell.length_c   1.000
_cell.angle_alpha   90.00
_cell.angle_beta   90.00
_cell.angle_gamma   90.00
#
_symmetry.space_group_name_H-M   'P 1'
#
loop_
_entity.id
_entity.type
_entity.pdbx_description
1 polymer ?
#
loop_
_entity_poly.entity_id
_entity_poly.type
_entity_poly.pdbx_seq_one_letter_code
_entity_poly.pdbx_strand_id
1 'polypeptide(L)'
;MSSEEDIAVKKSRKKEKKRKRESKEKLSKEERKKLKVGKKAEKEELLAKVPKVDEHGIAYTKLQIKRMIKRVKKGLNAVPTEEEERDRVRRLKQEEKETKDELAGMIFTREDDSGDDDSKDDDNEAVEEESDGEEKTSDNEEADEDGENEEEYETKQVQKKKPRSKPVPEDYVCFACKNSHKPLHWIYDCPDKVHKPGTNKVKKKLRGLHDPSSRKVFVSGLPFEAKSKDVEAYFEKEMKCGKVVHCKLLMFEDTKRCKGTGFLTFDTDEGAKKALKLNGTSFNIETDKKKSKKKELTLGVKKVLNRTETKKK
;
A
#
# COMPACT_ATOMS: atom_id res chain seq x y z
N MET A 1 -26.60 11.18 4.02
CA MET A 1 -26.42 12.29 3.05
C MET A 1 -25.12 13.10 3.24
N SER A 2 -24.20 12.72 4.14
CA SER A 2 -22.94 13.46 4.42
C SER A 2 -21.76 13.13 3.46
N SER A 3 -21.91 12.14 2.57
CA SER A 3 -20.81 11.64 1.73
C SER A 3 -20.58 12.43 0.43
N GLU A 4 -21.62 12.98 -0.18
CA GLU A 4 -21.53 13.68 -1.48
C GLU A 4 -20.91 15.08 -1.37
N GLU A 5 -21.30 15.83 -0.34
CA GLU A 5 -20.71 17.15 -0.05
C GLU A 5 -19.22 17.06 0.28
N ASP A 6 -18.83 16.03 1.03
CA ASP A 6 -17.44 15.74 1.36
C ASP A 6 -16.59 15.39 0.14
N ILE A 7 -17.17 14.65 -0.81
CA ILE A 7 -16.53 14.33 -2.09
C ILE A 7 -16.37 15.59 -2.94
N ALA A 8 -17.39 16.46 -2.97
CA ALA A 8 -17.33 17.73 -3.68
C ALA A 8 -16.24 18.67 -3.12
N VAL A 9 -16.14 18.80 -1.80
CA VAL A 9 -15.10 19.59 -1.11
C VAL A 9 -13.69 19.03 -1.36
N LYS A 10 -13.54 17.70 -1.42
CA LYS A 10 -12.26 17.06 -1.75
C LYS A 10 -11.88 17.30 -3.22
N LYS A 11 -12.83 17.20 -4.16
CA LYS A 11 -12.62 17.46 -5.60
C LYS A 11 -12.24 18.92 -5.85
N SER A 12 -12.92 19.88 -5.23
CA SER A 12 -12.63 21.31 -5.36
C SER A 12 -11.22 21.67 -4.86
N ARG A 13 -10.84 21.19 -3.66
CA ARG A 13 -9.47 21.33 -3.11
C ARG A 13 -8.38 20.72 -4.00
N LYS A 14 -8.68 19.59 -4.67
CA LYS A 14 -7.74 18.95 -5.62
C LYS A 14 -7.55 19.79 -6.88
N LYS A 15 -8.64 20.33 -7.44
CA LYS A 15 -8.63 21.23 -8.60
C LYS A 15 -7.84 22.52 -8.31
N GLU A 16 -8.05 23.13 -7.15
CA GLU A 16 -7.31 24.33 -6.73
C GLU A 16 -5.80 24.05 -6.54
N LYS A 17 -5.44 22.91 -5.94
CA LYS A 17 -4.04 22.48 -5.81
C LYS A 17 -3.37 22.25 -7.16
N LYS A 18 -4.09 21.70 -8.15
CA LYS A 18 -3.60 21.50 -9.52
C LYS A 18 -3.31 22.86 -10.18
N ARG A 19 -4.27 23.79 -10.14
CA ARG A 19 -4.09 25.17 -10.64
C ARG A 19 -2.89 25.89 -9.99
N LYS A 20 -2.73 25.77 -8.66
CA LYS A 20 -1.58 26.35 -7.90
C LYS A 20 -0.22 25.71 -8.22
N ARG A 21 -0.19 24.51 -8.80
CA ARG A 21 1.04 23.84 -9.25
C ARG A 21 1.39 24.29 -10.66
N GLU A 22 0.41 24.27 -11.56
CA GLU A 22 0.55 24.73 -12.95
C GLU A 22 0.98 26.20 -12.99
N SER A 23 0.40 27.07 -12.15
CA SER A 23 0.80 28.48 -12.08
C SER A 23 2.24 28.67 -11.58
N LYS A 24 2.70 27.83 -10.63
CA LYS A 24 4.10 27.85 -10.18
C LYS A 24 5.06 27.27 -11.20
N GLU A 25 4.56 26.44 -12.10
CA GLU A 25 5.34 25.83 -13.17
C GLU A 25 5.53 26.78 -14.36
N LYS A 26 4.61 27.73 -14.55
CA LYS A 26 4.77 28.82 -15.53
C LYS A 26 5.76 29.90 -15.10
N LEU A 27 6.10 29.98 -13.81
CA LEU A 27 7.08 30.95 -13.29
C LEU A 27 8.52 30.59 -13.69
N SER A 28 9.30 31.62 -13.99
CA SER A 28 10.73 31.51 -14.31
C SER A 28 11.52 30.89 -13.14
N LYS A 29 12.70 30.34 -13.46
CA LYS A 29 13.58 29.71 -12.47
C LYS A 29 13.98 30.70 -11.35
N GLU A 30 14.10 31.98 -11.66
CA GLU A 30 14.44 33.04 -10.71
C GLU A 30 13.27 33.41 -9.79
N GLU A 31 12.06 33.58 -10.34
CA GLU A 31 10.86 33.85 -9.54
C GLU A 31 10.55 32.70 -8.57
N ARG A 32 10.72 31.44 -9.02
CA ARG A 32 10.60 30.26 -8.16
C ARG A 32 11.63 30.27 -7.03
N LYS A 33 12.84 30.80 -7.25
CA LYS A 33 13.85 30.97 -6.19
C LYS A 33 13.43 32.06 -5.20
N LYS A 34 13.00 33.24 -5.68
CA LYS A 34 12.52 34.34 -4.84
C LYS A 34 11.37 33.90 -3.93
N LEU A 35 10.37 33.17 -4.47
CA LEU A 35 9.26 32.61 -3.69
C LEU A 35 9.70 31.59 -2.62
N LYS A 36 10.76 30.81 -2.87
CA LYS A 36 11.31 29.87 -1.89
C LYS A 36 12.03 30.59 -0.76
N VAL A 37 12.77 31.65 -1.09
CA VAL A 37 13.46 32.51 -0.11
C VAL A 37 12.43 33.22 0.78
N GLY A 38 11.39 33.83 0.19
CA GLY A 38 10.31 34.47 0.96
C GLY A 38 9.60 33.51 1.92
N LYS A 39 9.29 32.29 1.48
CA LYS A 39 8.71 31.24 2.36
C LYS A 39 9.65 30.76 3.45
N LYS A 40 10.95 30.80 3.20
CA LYS A 40 11.96 30.46 4.21
C LYS A 40 11.97 31.55 5.29
N ALA A 41 11.98 32.81 4.89
CA ALA A 41 11.91 33.96 5.79
C ALA A 41 10.61 33.96 6.63
N GLU A 42 9.44 33.77 6.00
CA GLU A 42 8.15 33.66 6.71
C GLU A 42 8.17 32.53 7.75
N LYS A 43 8.74 31.38 7.39
CA LYS A 43 8.84 30.24 8.32
C LYS A 43 9.81 30.53 9.47
N GLU A 44 10.89 31.26 9.22
CA GLU A 44 11.88 31.63 10.21
C GLU A 44 11.31 32.65 11.21
N GLU A 45 10.55 33.62 10.73
CA GLU A 45 9.79 34.55 11.55
C GLU A 45 8.75 33.83 12.43
N LEU A 46 8.02 32.86 11.87
CA LEU A 46 7.08 32.03 12.65
C LEU A 46 7.80 31.11 13.64
N LEU A 47 9.02 30.67 13.35
CA LEU A 47 9.82 29.84 14.25
C LEU A 47 10.39 30.66 15.41
N ALA A 48 10.71 31.94 15.19
CA ALA A 48 11.14 32.85 16.24
C ALA A 48 10.04 33.10 17.29
N LYS A 49 8.76 33.06 16.87
CA LYS A 49 7.58 33.22 17.73
C LYS A 49 7.22 31.94 18.54
N VAL A 50 7.92 30.82 18.34
CA VAL A 50 7.61 29.54 18.98
C VAL A 50 8.71 29.17 19.98
N PRO A 51 8.37 28.87 21.25
CA PRO A 51 9.32 28.38 22.23
C PRO A 51 10.00 27.08 21.75
N LYS A 52 11.31 26.94 21.99
CA LYS A 52 12.07 25.73 21.64
C LYS A 52 12.17 24.74 22.80
N VAL A 53 11.94 25.22 24.01
CA VAL A 53 12.12 24.49 25.27
C VAL A 53 10.90 24.74 26.15
N ASP A 54 10.46 23.71 26.84
CA ASP A 54 9.35 23.70 27.79
C ASP A 54 9.77 24.33 29.12
N GLU A 55 8.81 24.56 30.03
CA GLU A 55 9.05 25.09 31.38
C GLU A 55 10.03 24.22 32.21
N HIS A 56 10.12 22.93 31.90
CA HIS A 56 11.03 21.98 32.55
C HIS A 56 12.40 21.86 31.87
N GLY A 57 12.76 22.75 30.93
CA GLY A 57 14.06 22.70 30.25
C GLY A 57 14.19 21.61 29.18
N ILE A 58 13.11 20.89 28.88
CA ILE A 58 13.07 19.83 27.86
C ILE A 58 12.81 20.46 26.50
N ALA A 59 13.56 20.07 25.47
CA ALA A 59 13.36 20.60 24.12
C ALA A 59 12.11 20.00 23.44
N TYR A 60 11.26 20.84 22.85
CA TYR A 60 10.10 20.37 22.08
C TYR A 60 10.53 19.52 20.87
N THR A 61 9.75 18.46 20.62
CA THR A 61 9.94 17.63 19.42
C THR A 61 9.65 18.41 18.13
N LYS A 62 10.23 17.97 17.01
CA LYS A 62 9.97 18.54 15.68
C LYS A 62 8.48 18.54 15.30
N LEU A 63 7.67 17.63 15.85
CA LEU A 63 6.24 17.55 15.59
C LEU A 63 5.47 18.61 16.39
N GLN A 64 5.81 18.80 17.67
CA GLN A 64 5.24 19.83 18.54
C GLN A 64 5.53 21.22 17.96
N ILE A 65 6.78 21.54 17.64
CA ILE A 65 7.17 22.82 17.02
C ILE A 65 6.37 23.08 15.73
N LYS A 66 6.16 22.06 14.88
CA LYS A 66 5.33 22.20 13.66
C LYS A 66 3.86 22.47 13.95
N ARG A 67 3.30 21.91 15.03
CA ARG A 67 1.92 22.19 15.45
C ARG A 67 1.81 23.62 15.98
N MET A 68 2.76 24.05 16.80
CA MET A 68 2.85 25.40 17.34
C MET A 68 2.95 26.46 16.22
N ILE A 69 3.82 26.25 15.22
CA ILE A 69 3.93 27.13 14.04
C ILE A 69 2.59 27.27 13.31
N LYS A 70 1.82 26.19 13.19
CA LYS A 70 0.49 26.25 12.55
C LYS A 70 -0.52 27.04 13.38
N ARG A 71 -0.42 27.02 14.71
CA ARG A 71 -1.25 27.81 15.62
C ARG A 71 -0.91 29.28 15.53
N VAL A 72 0.39 29.63 15.61
CA VAL A 72 0.87 31.00 15.45
C VAL A 72 0.48 31.57 14.07
N LYS A 73 0.57 30.77 13.00
CA LYS A 73 0.11 31.18 11.66
C LYS A 73 -1.40 31.47 11.60
N LYS A 74 -2.19 30.92 12.51
CA LYS A 74 -3.63 31.19 12.67
C LYS A 74 -3.93 32.31 13.69
N GLY A 75 -2.91 32.97 14.24
CA GLY A 75 -3.08 33.99 15.26
C GLY A 75 -3.34 33.44 16.68
N LEU A 76 -3.17 32.13 16.90
CA LEU A 76 -3.33 31.48 18.20
C LEU A 76 -1.99 31.35 18.92
N ASN A 77 -2.05 31.26 20.26
CA ASN A 77 -0.88 30.98 21.08
C ASN A 77 -0.17 29.68 20.66
N ALA A 78 1.16 29.68 20.73
CA ALA A 78 1.99 28.55 20.30
C ALA A 78 1.62 27.25 21.04
N VAL A 79 1.57 27.32 22.38
CA VAL A 79 1.06 26.27 23.26
C VAL A 79 -0.46 26.48 23.43
N PRO A 80 -1.29 25.42 23.37
CA PRO A 80 -2.70 25.51 23.74
C PRO A 80 -2.86 26.04 25.18
N THR A 81 -3.80 26.95 25.41
CA THR A 81 -4.12 27.41 26.77
C THR A 81 -4.92 26.33 27.51
N GLU A 82 -4.86 26.31 28.83
CA GLU A 82 -5.59 25.34 29.66
C GLU A 82 -7.12 25.38 29.43
N GLU A 83 -7.66 26.55 29.07
CA GLU A 83 -9.06 26.71 28.69
C GLU A 83 -9.38 26.01 27.36
N GLU A 84 -8.53 26.16 26.34
CA GLU A 84 -8.71 25.45 25.07
C GLU A 84 -8.60 23.92 25.23
N GLU A 85 -7.77 23.46 26.18
CA GLU A 85 -7.66 22.03 26.47
C GLU A 85 -8.91 21.50 27.19
N ARG A 86 -9.43 22.25 28.16
CA ARG A 86 -10.72 21.93 28.82
C ARG A 86 -11.87 21.88 27.84
N ASP A 87 -11.97 22.85 26.93
CA ASP A 87 -13.01 22.87 25.90
C ASP A 87 -12.87 21.71 24.92
N ARG A 88 -11.64 21.34 24.55
CA ARG A 88 -11.39 20.17 23.70
C ARG A 88 -11.84 18.88 24.39
N VAL A 89 -11.53 18.71 25.68
CA VAL A 89 -11.95 17.53 26.45
C VAL A 89 -13.47 17.50 26.58
N ARG A 90 -14.12 18.65 26.85
CA ARG A 90 -15.59 18.75 26.89
C ARG A 90 -16.21 18.33 25.56
N ARG A 91 -15.68 18.82 24.43
CA ARG A 91 -16.20 18.47 23.10
C ARG A 91 -16.00 16.99 22.78
N LEU A 92 -14.82 16.43 23.06
CA LEU A 92 -14.55 15.00 22.85
C LEU A 92 -15.47 14.12 23.69
N LYS A 93 -15.73 14.50 24.95
CA LYS A 93 -16.67 13.79 25.83
C LYS A 93 -18.10 13.86 25.30
N GLN A 94 -18.49 14.98 24.70
CA GLN A 94 -19.80 15.13 24.07
C GLN A 94 -19.92 14.27 22.81
N GLU A 95 -18.92 14.30 21.92
CA GLU A 95 -18.85 13.44 20.73
C GLU A 95 -18.87 11.95 21.13
N GLU A 96 -18.14 11.55 22.17
CA GLU A 96 -18.14 10.18 22.70
C GLU A 96 -19.53 9.78 23.22
N LYS A 97 -20.20 10.68 23.95
CA LYS A 97 -21.56 10.45 24.43
C LYS A 97 -22.54 10.28 23.26
N GLU A 98 -22.48 11.16 22.26
CA GLU A 98 -23.33 11.10 21.07
C GLU A 98 -23.12 9.77 20.31
N THR A 99 -21.86 9.36 20.08
CA THR A 99 -21.58 8.06 19.42
C THR A 99 -22.04 6.86 20.25
N LYS A 100 -21.99 6.97 21.58
CA LYS A 100 -22.46 5.91 22.49
C LYS A 100 -23.99 5.82 22.47
N ASP A 101 -24.69 6.95 22.46
CA ASP A 101 -26.15 7.03 22.40
C ASP A 101 -26.65 6.54 21.01
N GLU A 102 -25.96 6.88 19.92
CA GLU A 102 -26.21 6.34 18.58
C GLU A 102 -26.04 4.82 18.53
N LEU A 103 -24.96 4.29 19.11
CA LEU A 103 -24.71 2.84 19.16
C LEU A 103 -25.75 2.12 20.03
N ALA A 104 -26.19 2.73 21.15
CA ALA A 104 -27.24 2.18 22.00
C ALA A 104 -28.61 2.18 21.29
N GLY A 105 -28.92 3.22 20.51
CA GLY A 105 -30.15 3.29 19.69
C GLY A 105 -30.21 2.25 18.58
N MET A 106 -29.05 1.83 18.04
CA MET A 106 -28.98 0.72 17.07
C MET A 106 -29.22 -0.67 17.71
N ILE A 107 -29.09 -0.80 19.02
CA ILE A 107 -29.30 -2.06 19.75
C ILE A 107 -30.77 -2.23 20.19
N PHE A 108 -31.51 -1.14 20.41
CA PHE A 108 -32.89 -1.17 20.92
C PHE A 108 -33.99 -1.45 19.86
N THR A 109 -33.65 -1.68 18.59
CA THR A 109 -34.64 -1.97 17.52
C THR A 109 -34.80 -3.46 17.20
N ARG A 110 -34.32 -4.36 18.08
CA ARG A 110 -34.36 -5.81 17.82
C ARG A 110 -35.02 -6.68 18.87
N GLU A 111 -35.66 -6.11 19.88
CA GLU A 111 -36.43 -6.87 20.88
C GLU A 111 -37.59 -5.98 21.35
N ASP A 112 -38.80 -6.26 20.85
CA ASP A 112 -40.11 -6.11 21.52
C ASP A 112 -41.23 -6.25 20.47
N ASP A 113 -41.56 -7.49 20.10
CA ASP A 113 -42.94 -7.88 19.79
C ASP A 113 -43.14 -9.31 20.32
N SER A 114 -43.31 -9.41 21.64
CA SER A 114 -43.80 -10.60 22.32
C SER A 114 -45.08 -10.22 23.07
N GLY A 115 -46.20 -10.31 22.37
CA GLY A 115 -47.53 -10.47 22.97
C GLY A 115 -47.88 -11.96 22.98
N ASP A 116 -48.04 -12.53 24.17
CA ASP A 116 -48.63 -13.85 24.43
C ASP A 116 -50.09 -13.90 23.94
N ASP A 117 -50.46 -14.90 23.11
CA ASP A 117 -51.78 -15.55 23.17
C ASP A 117 -51.72 -16.99 22.60
N ASP A 118 -52.20 -17.92 23.42
CA ASP A 118 -52.31 -19.37 23.26
C ASP A 118 -53.29 -19.75 22.13
N SER A 119 -52.91 -20.66 21.20
CA SER A 119 -53.79 -21.70 20.63
C SER A 119 -53.12 -22.62 19.59
N LYS A 120 -53.08 -23.91 19.96
CA LYS A 120 -53.36 -25.15 19.20
C LYS A 120 -52.96 -25.32 17.72
N ASP A 121 -52.25 -26.44 17.54
CA ASP A 121 -52.45 -27.54 16.56
C ASP A 121 -52.40 -27.28 15.04
N ASP A 122 -51.86 -28.32 14.41
CA ASP A 122 -51.95 -28.74 13.00
C ASP A 122 -50.83 -28.33 12.04
N ASP A 123 -49.98 -29.33 11.83
CA ASP A 123 -49.15 -29.59 10.67
C ASP A 123 -49.91 -29.36 9.35
N ASN A 124 -49.35 -28.58 8.42
CA ASN A 124 -49.48 -28.91 7.00
C ASN A 124 -48.37 -28.30 6.13
N GLU A 125 -48.06 -29.05 5.09
CA GLU A 125 -46.86 -29.11 4.26
C GLU A 125 -46.96 -28.26 2.98
N ALA A 126 -45.79 -27.92 2.41
CA ALA A 126 -45.52 -27.45 1.03
C ALA A 126 -45.84 -25.95 0.75
N VAL A 127 -45.11 -25.17 -0.08
CA VAL A 127 -44.47 -25.43 -1.38
C VAL A 127 -43.39 -24.35 -1.64
N GLU A 128 -42.21 -24.83 -2.07
CA GLU A 128 -41.19 -24.34 -3.02
C GLU A 128 -40.66 -22.89 -3.14
N GLU A 129 -39.35 -22.87 -3.40
CA GLU A 129 -38.40 -21.78 -3.59
C GLU A 129 -38.36 -21.26 -5.04
N GLU A 130 -38.36 -19.92 -5.15
CA GLU A 130 -37.52 -19.00 -5.95
C GLU A 130 -37.18 -19.28 -7.44
N SER A 131 -37.43 -18.24 -8.24
CA SER A 131 -37.40 -18.12 -9.71
C SER A 131 -36.18 -17.37 -10.25
N ASP A 132 -35.78 -17.71 -11.49
CA ASP A 132 -34.70 -17.15 -12.30
C ASP A 132 -35.02 -15.83 -13.05
N GLY A 133 -33.95 -15.10 -13.45
CA GLY A 133 -33.81 -14.22 -14.65
C GLY A 133 -34.40 -12.79 -14.59
N GLU A 134 -33.90 -11.71 -15.24
CA GLU A 134 -32.87 -11.47 -16.27
C GLU A 134 -32.62 -9.93 -16.48
N GLU A 135 -31.43 -9.59 -17.02
CA GLU A 135 -31.00 -8.49 -17.93
C GLU A 135 -31.22 -6.95 -17.72
N LYS A 136 -30.13 -6.15 -17.86
CA LYS A 136 -29.85 -5.27 -19.04
C LYS A 136 -28.52 -4.47 -19.00
N THR A 137 -27.77 -4.64 -20.09
CA THR A 137 -26.87 -3.77 -20.89
C THR A 137 -26.50 -2.32 -20.47
N SER A 138 -25.24 -1.93 -20.65
CA SER A 138 -24.85 -0.86 -21.61
C SER A 138 -23.33 -0.75 -21.81
N ASP A 139 -22.98 -0.61 -23.08
CA ASP A 139 -21.69 -0.32 -23.69
C ASP A 139 -20.95 0.90 -23.11
N ASN A 140 -19.61 0.85 -23.11
CA ASN A 140 -18.84 1.82 -23.90
C ASN A 140 -17.41 1.31 -24.13
N GLU A 141 -17.08 1.16 -25.41
CA GLU A 141 -15.73 0.99 -25.94
C GLU A 141 -14.96 2.31 -25.82
N GLU A 142 -13.70 2.25 -25.40
CA GLU A 142 -12.68 3.20 -25.85
C GLU A 142 -11.37 2.43 -25.97
N ALA A 143 -11.01 2.17 -27.22
CA ALA A 143 -9.73 1.63 -27.64
C ALA A 143 -8.68 2.73 -27.49
N ASP A 144 -7.64 2.47 -26.69
CA ASP A 144 -6.37 3.16 -26.83
C ASP A 144 -5.37 2.16 -27.43
N GLU A 145 -5.06 2.38 -28.72
CA GLU A 145 -3.96 1.73 -29.43
C GLU A 145 -2.63 2.24 -28.86
N ASP A 146 -1.95 1.39 -28.10
CA ASP A 146 -0.59 1.65 -27.64
C ASP A 146 0.41 1.25 -28.73
N GLY A 147 0.68 2.19 -29.64
CA GLY A 147 1.80 2.10 -30.57
C GLY A 147 3.12 1.85 -29.85
N GLU A 148 3.88 0.90 -30.38
CA GLU A 148 5.24 0.56 -29.96
C GLU A 148 6.17 1.77 -30.21
N ASN A 149 6.35 2.63 -29.21
CA ASN A 149 7.38 3.65 -29.23
C ASN A 149 8.60 3.14 -28.46
N GLU A 150 9.56 2.60 -29.20
CA GLU A 150 10.94 2.39 -28.76
C GLU A 150 11.61 3.75 -28.54
N GLU A 151 11.28 4.43 -27.43
CA GLU A 151 12.05 5.61 -27.02
C GLU A 151 13.41 5.16 -26.49
N GLU A 152 14.40 5.21 -27.38
CA GLU A 152 15.81 5.24 -27.08
C GLU A 152 16.06 6.34 -26.03
N TYR A 153 16.29 5.92 -24.78
CA TYR A 153 16.57 6.86 -23.71
C TYR A 153 17.97 7.43 -23.91
N GLU A 154 18.05 8.60 -24.53
CA GLU A 154 19.29 9.36 -24.59
C GLU A 154 19.72 9.66 -23.13
N THR A 155 20.86 9.09 -22.73
CA THR A 155 21.35 9.18 -21.35
C THR A 155 21.73 10.62 -21.02
N LYS A 156 20.79 11.40 -20.45
CA LYS A 156 21.08 12.73 -19.93
C LYS A 156 22.21 12.63 -18.91
N GLN A 157 23.39 13.14 -19.28
CA GLN A 157 24.58 13.15 -18.44
C GLN A 157 24.26 13.90 -17.14
N VAL A 158 24.12 13.16 -16.05
CA VAL A 158 23.84 13.73 -14.73
C VAL A 158 25.10 14.43 -14.24
N GLN A 159 25.09 15.76 -14.28
CA GLN A 159 26.16 16.58 -13.69
C GLN A 159 26.38 16.15 -12.22
N LYS A 160 27.57 15.65 -11.90
CA LYS A 160 27.93 15.18 -10.55
C LYS A 160 27.78 16.35 -9.57
N LYS A 161 27.02 16.13 -8.48
CA LYS A 161 26.83 17.13 -7.41
C LYS A 161 28.17 17.40 -6.72
N LYS A 162 28.34 18.61 -6.19
CA LYS A 162 29.52 18.98 -5.37
C LYS A 162 29.74 17.97 -4.24
N PRO A 163 31.01 17.60 -3.92
CA PRO A 163 31.32 16.62 -2.90
C PRO A 163 30.77 17.06 -1.54
N ARG A 164 30.36 16.09 -0.72
CA ARG A 164 29.85 16.36 0.62
C ARG A 164 30.96 16.89 1.52
N SER A 165 30.63 17.86 2.37
CA SER A 165 31.57 18.49 3.32
C SER A 165 31.91 17.63 4.54
N LYS A 166 31.37 16.41 4.65
CA LYS A 166 31.64 15.51 5.77
C LYS A 166 32.87 14.66 5.45
N PRO A 167 33.92 14.67 6.29
CA PRO A 167 35.08 13.82 6.08
C PRO A 167 34.68 12.34 6.10
N VAL A 168 35.35 11.55 5.27
CA VAL A 168 35.14 10.10 5.21
C VAL A 168 35.90 9.49 6.38
N PRO A 169 35.25 8.70 7.26
CA PRO A 169 35.94 7.99 8.34
C PRO A 169 37.06 7.09 7.78
N GLU A 170 38.13 6.89 8.55
CA GLU A 170 39.30 6.11 8.11
C GLU A 170 38.95 4.64 7.81
N ASP A 171 38.01 4.06 8.56
CA ASP A 171 37.55 2.68 8.39
C ASP A 171 36.53 2.50 7.25
N TYR A 172 36.18 3.57 6.54
CA TYR A 172 35.14 3.50 5.51
C TYR A 172 35.66 2.82 4.24
N VAL A 173 35.06 1.68 3.89
CA VAL A 173 35.33 0.99 2.63
C VAL A 173 34.26 1.31 1.59
N CYS A 174 34.67 1.97 0.50
CA CYS A 174 33.80 2.22 -0.63
C CYS A 174 33.41 0.91 -1.33
N PHE A 175 32.13 0.55 -1.32
CA PHE A 175 31.64 -0.71 -1.90
C PHE A 175 31.77 -0.81 -3.44
N ALA A 176 32.01 0.31 -4.12
CA ALA A 176 32.19 0.33 -5.57
C ALA A 176 33.64 0.04 -5.99
N CYS A 177 34.61 0.65 -5.33
CA CYS A 177 36.03 0.56 -5.71
C CYS A 177 36.93 -0.05 -4.62
N LYS A 178 36.38 -0.49 -3.48
CA LYS A 178 37.14 -1.08 -2.36
C LYS A 178 38.34 -0.23 -1.92
N ASN A 179 38.18 1.09 -1.88
CA ASN A 179 39.22 2.07 -1.52
C ASN A 179 40.43 2.15 -2.47
N SER A 180 40.29 1.71 -3.73
CA SER A 180 41.36 1.86 -4.74
C SER A 180 41.73 3.31 -5.06
N HIS A 181 40.85 4.29 -4.81
CA HIS A 181 41.12 5.72 -5.07
C HIS A 181 41.43 6.49 -3.80
N LYS A 182 42.50 7.29 -3.84
CA LYS A 182 42.91 8.24 -2.78
C LYS A 182 42.63 9.68 -3.26
N PRO A 183 42.08 10.58 -2.41
CA PRO A 183 41.71 10.39 -1.01
C PRO A 183 40.49 9.47 -0.81
N LEU A 184 40.33 8.92 0.40
CA LEU A 184 39.15 8.15 0.77
C LEU A 184 37.89 8.98 0.49
N HIS A 185 36.94 8.38 -0.21
CA HIS A 185 35.75 9.05 -0.72
C HIS A 185 34.50 8.25 -0.34
N TRP A 186 33.39 8.95 -0.17
CA TRP A 186 32.09 8.29 0.01
C TRP A 186 31.73 7.51 -1.26
N ILE A 187 31.04 6.37 -1.13
CA ILE A 187 30.58 5.58 -2.29
C ILE A 187 29.83 6.41 -3.33
N TYR A 188 29.14 7.46 -2.90
CA TYR A 188 28.37 8.35 -3.77
C TYR A 188 29.23 9.25 -4.66
N ASP A 189 30.46 9.52 -4.24
CA ASP A 189 31.43 10.39 -4.93
C ASP A 189 32.50 9.57 -5.66
N CYS A 190 32.35 8.22 -5.64
CA CYS A 190 33.26 7.28 -6.27
C CYS A 190 33.30 7.43 -7.80
N PRO A 191 34.49 7.55 -8.42
CA PRO A 191 34.62 7.65 -9.88
C PRO A 191 34.13 6.38 -10.59
N ASP A 192 34.36 5.20 -10.01
CA ASP A 192 33.99 3.90 -10.59
C ASP A 192 32.51 3.54 -10.42
N LYS A 193 31.76 4.31 -9.62
CA LYS A 193 30.36 4.01 -9.37
C LYS A 193 29.52 4.34 -10.60
N VAL A 194 29.27 3.33 -11.42
CA VAL A 194 28.28 3.38 -12.49
C VAL A 194 26.89 3.42 -11.88
N HIS A 195 26.26 4.60 -11.84
CA HIS A 195 24.87 4.73 -11.45
C HIS A 195 23.99 4.23 -12.61
N LYS A 196 23.43 3.03 -12.48
CA LYS A 196 22.35 2.56 -13.37
C LYS A 196 21.00 3.06 -12.83
N PRO A 197 20.46 4.20 -13.30
CA PRO A 197 19.13 4.64 -12.89
C PRO A 197 18.11 3.56 -13.24
N GLY A 198 17.12 3.33 -12.37
CA GLY A 198 16.02 2.42 -12.69
C GLY A 198 16.23 0.94 -12.37
N THR A 199 17.39 0.49 -11.87
CA THR A 199 17.53 -0.92 -11.39
C THR A 199 16.50 -1.31 -10.32
N ASN A 200 16.14 -0.36 -9.46
CA ASN A 200 15.09 -0.54 -8.48
C ASN A 200 13.68 -0.51 -9.11
N LYS A 201 13.51 0.15 -10.26
CA LYS A 201 12.26 0.14 -11.06
C LYS A 201 12.11 -1.20 -11.79
N VAL A 202 13.18 -1.72 -12.39
CA VAL A 202 13.23 -3.08 -12.99
C VAL A 202 12.97 -4.15 -11.93
N LYS A 203 13.66 -4.10 -10.77
CA LYS A 203 13.37 -5.02 -9.65
C LYS A 203 11.95 -4.89 -9.11
N LYS A 204 11.34 -3.70 -9.13
CA LYS A 204 9.93 -3.50 -8.74
C LYS A 204 8.95 -4.01 -9.80
N LYS A 205 9.26 -3.86 -11.09
CA LYS A 205 8.51 -4.40 -12.22
C LYS A 205 8.53 -5.93 -12.20
N LEU A 206 9.71 -6.54 -12.02
CA LEU A 206 9.87 -7.99 -11.80
C LEU A 206 9.17 -8.49 -10.53
N ARG A 207 9.09 -7.67 -9.48
CA ARG A 207 8.31 -8.00 -8.27
C ARG A 207 6.80 -7.90 -8.48
N GLY A 208 6.32 -7.39 -9.63
CA GLY A 208 4.90 -7.21 -9.93
C GLY A 208 4.21 -6.17 -9.05
N LEU A 209 4.97 -5.27 -8.41
CA LEU A 209 4.42 -4.34 -7.39
C LEU A 209 3.67 -3.14 -8.00
N HIS A 210 3.73 -2.96 -9.32
CA HIS A 210 3.08 -1.87 -10.05
C HIS A 210 2.23 -2.38 -11.21
N ASP A 211 2.10 -3.70 -11.39
CA ASP A 211 1.17 -4.21 -12.40
C ASP A 211 -0.18 -4.43 -11.69
N PRO A 212 -1.22 -3.63 -12.01
CA PRO A 212 -2.57 -3.87 -11.50
C PRO A 212 -3.23 -5.09 -12.17
N SER A 213 -2.61 -5.67 -13.21
CA SER A 213 -3.16 -6.84 -13.90
C SER A 213 -2.77 -8.17 -13.25
N SER A 214 -3.79 -9.02 -13.16
CA SER A 214 -4.02 -10.22 -12.36
C SER A 214 -3.02 -11.39 -12.41
N ARG A 215 -1.88 -11.28 -13.08
CA ARG A 215 -1.02 -12.45 -13.41
C ARG A 215 -0.36 -13.13 -12.21
N LYS A 216 -0.32 -12.49 -11.04
CA LYS A 216 0.29 -13.04 -9.83
C LYS A 216 -0.74 -13.64 -8.88
N VAL A 217 -0.48 -14.87 -8.49
CA VAL A 217 -1.36 -15.69 -7.66
C VAL A 217 -0.59 -16.18 -6.43
N PHE A 218 -1.25 -16.17 -5.27
CA PHE A 218 -0.77 -16.76 -4.04
C PHE A 218 -1.33 -18.17 -3.91
N VAL A 219 -0.45 -19.13 -3.66
CA VAL A 219 -0.82 -20.52 -3.46
C VAL A 219 -0.46 -20.92 -2.03
N SER A 220 -1.41 -21.52 -1.34
CA SER A 220 -1.29 -22.09 0.00
C SER A 220 -1.79 -23.53 0.01
N GLY A 221 -1.38 -24.32 1.00
CA GLY A 221 -1.76 -25.75 1.06
C GLY A 221 -0.84 -26.66 0.24
N LEU A 222 0.38 -26.23 -0.06
CA LEU A 222 1.39 -27.08 -0.69
C LEU A 222 2.05 -27.99 0.36
N PRO A 223 2.40 -29.24 0.01
CA PRO A 223 3.15 -30.11 0.90
C PRO A 223 4.56 -29.57 1.15
N PHE A 224 5.09 -29.81 2.35
CA PHE A 224 6.41 -29.32 2.76
C PHE A 224 7.57 -29.83 1.91
N GLU A 225 7.36 -30.93 1.17
CA GLU A 225 8.32 -31.54 0.25
C GLU A 225 8.26 -30.97 -1.17
N ALA A 226 7.25 -30.14 -1.49
CA ALA A 226 7.06 -29.58 -2.83
C ALA A 226 8.22 -28.67 -3.23
N LYS A 227 8.78 -28.89 -4.43
CA LYS A 227 9.77 -27.98 -5.04
C LYS A 227 9.07 -27.06 -6.03
N SER A 228 9.76 -25.98 -6.41
CA SER A 228 9.23 -25.01 -7.39
C SER A 228 8.85 -25.69 -8.71
N LYS A 229 9.65 -26.65 -9.16
CA LYS A 229 9.43 -27.40 -10.41
C LYS A 229 8.16 -28.25 -10.38
N ASP A 230 7.85 -28.86 -9.24
CA ASP A 230 6.68 -29.73 -9.09
C ASP A 230 5.40 -28.90 -9.13
N VAL A 231 5.46 -27.72 -8.50
CA VAL A 231 4.37 -26.74 -8.52
C VAL A 231 4.18 -26.20 -9.94
N GLU A 232 5.25 -25.78 -10.61
CA GLU A 232 5.19 -25.34 -12.02
C GLU A 232 4.57 -26.43 -12.92
N ALA A 233 5.06 -27.66 -12.83
CA ALA A 233 4.57 -28.78 -13.64
C ALA A 233 3.10 -29.09 -13.39
N TYR A 234 2.62 -28.99 -12.15
CA TYR A 234 1.21 -29.20 -11.84
C TYR A 234 0.30 -28.13 -12.45
N PHE A 235 0.66 -26.84 -12.30
CA PHE A 235 -0.13 -25.75 -12.87
C PHE A 235 -0.10 -25.75 -14.42
N GLU A 236 1.00 -26.21 -15.03
CA GLU A 236 1.12 -26.35 -16.49
C GLU A 236 0.40 -27.59 -17.04
N LYS A 237 0.60 -28.77 -16.43
CA LYS A 237 0.10 -30.06 -16.95
C LYS A 237 -1.33 -30.36 -16.53
N GLU A 238 -1.61 -30.36 -15.23
CA GLU A 238 -2.90 -30.78 -14.69
C GLU A 238 -3.99 -29.73 -14.95
N MET A 239 -3.62 -28.45 -14.92
CA MET A 239 -4.61 -27.37 -14.90
C MET A 239 -4.77 -26.61 -16.22
N LYS A 240 -3.94 -26.90 -17.25
CA LYS A 240 -3.89 -26.15 -18.53
C LYS A 240 -3.99 -24.63 -18.31
N CYS A 241 -3.43 -24.13 -17.21
CA CYS A 241 -3.56 -22.75 -16.76
C CYS A 241 -2.56 -21.81 -17.45
N GLY A 242 -1.92 -22.26 -18.53
CA GLY A 242 -0.89 -21.50 -19.23
C GLY A 242 0.48 -21.59 -18.55
N LYS A 243 1.48 -21.02 -19.22
CA LYS A 243 2.89 -21.10 -18.83
C LYS A 243 3.19 -20.29 -17.56
N VAL A 244 3.95 -20.85 -16.64
CA VAL A 244 4.41 -20.15 -15.43
C VAL A 244 5.73 -19.42 -15.73
N VAL A 245 5.75 -18.10 -15.58
CA VAL A 245 6.95 -17.28 -15.81
C VAL A 245 7.89 -17.31 -14.61
N HIS A 246 7.33 -17.32 -13.40
CA HIS A 246 8.12 -17.33 -12.18
C HIS A 246 7.38 -17.96 -11.01
N CYS A 247 7.97 -19.03 -10.44
CA CYS A 247 7.56 -19.60 -9.16
C CYS A 247 8.51 -19.20 -8.04
N LYS A 248 7.96 -18.63 -6.96
CA LYS A 248 8.68 -18.33 -5.73
C LYS A 248 8.01 -18.97 -4.54
N LEU A 249 8.59 -20.06 -4.04
CA LEU A 249 8.15 -20.69 -2.80
C LEU A 249 8.74 -19.98 -1.58
N LEU A 250 7.95 -19.90 -0.50
CA LEU A 250 8.44 -19.42 0.79
C LEU A 250 9.09 -20.59 1.51
N MET A 251 10.30 -20.39 1.99
CA MET A 251 11.10 -21.40 2.68
C MET A 251 11.45 -20.91 4.08
N PHE A 252 11.55 -21.81 5.05
CA PHE A 252 12.07 -21.49 6.38
C PHE A 252 13.58 -21.23 6.29
N GLU A 253 14.06 -20.21 6.99
CA GLU A 253 15.48 -19.83 6.98
C GLU A 253 16.36 -20.88 7.67
N ASP A 254 15.84 -21.50 8.73
CA ASP A 254 16.57 -22.46 9.56
C ASP A 254 16.75 -23.83 8.87
N THR A 255 15.66 -24.36 8.31
CA THR A 255 15.63 -25.74 7.78
C THR A 255 15.66 -25.81 6.25
N LYS A 256 15.57 -24.66 5.56
CA LYS A 256 15.41 -24.56 4.10
C LYS A 256 14.28 -25.44 3.54
N ARG A 257 13.30 -25.80 4.37
CA ARG A 257 12.10 -26.52 3.92
C ARG A 257 11.06 -25.54 3.43
N CYS A 258 10.23 -25.96 2.49
CA CYS A 258 9.14 -25.14 1.97
C CYS A 258 8.07 -24.97 3.06
N LYS A 259 7.57 -23.74 3.24
CA LYS A 259 6.53 -23.39 4.22
C LYS A 259 5.11 -23.79 3.76
N GLY A 260 4.99 -24.54 2.67
CA GLY A 260 3.71 -24.90 2.06
C GLY A 260 2.95 -23.71 1.45
N THR A 261 3.65 -22.60 1.20
CA THR A 261 3.09 -21.38 0.60
C THR A 261 4.03 -20.81 -0.45
N GLY A 262 3.48 -20.18 -1.49
CA GLY A 262 4.26 -19.65 -2.61
C GLY A 262 3.52 -18.62 -3.44
N PHE A 263 4.28 -17.90 -4.25
CA PHE A 263 3.78 -16.98 -5.26
C PHE A 263 4.08 -17.52 -6.64
N LEU A 264 3.07 -17.54 -7.50
CA LEU A 264 3.17 -17.90 -8.90
C LEU A 264 2.87 -16.67 -9.75
N THR A 265 3.65 -16.50 -10.81
CA THR A 265 3.43 -15.47 -11.83
C THR A 265 3.20 -16.17 -13.16
N PHE A 266 2.00 -16.05 -13.70
CA PHE A 266 1.63 -16.59 -15.00
C PHE A 266 1.99 -15.60 -16.11
N ASP A 267 2.14 -16.13 -17.33
CA ASP A 267 2.40 -15.30 -18.51
C ASP A 267 1.14 -14.52 -18.94
N THR A 268 -0.01 -15.22 -18.88
CA THR A 268 -1.32 -14.73 -19.27
C THR A 268 -2.22 -14.45 -18.07
N ASP A 269 -3.04 -13.39 -18.16
CA ASP A 269 -4.05 -13.06 -17.15
C ASP A 269 -5.15 -14.13 -17.01
N GLU A 270 -5.50 -14.78 -18.13
CA GLU A 270 -6.46 -15.89 -18.14
C GLU A 270 -5.97 -17.08 -17.32
N GLY A 271 -4.67 -17.35 -17.37
CA GLY A 271 -4.04 -18.39 -16.58
C GLY A 271 -4.20 -18.18 -15.08
N ALA A 272 -4.03 -16.93 -14.63
CA ALA A 272 -4.28 -16.57 -13.25
C ALA A 272 -5.76 -16.69 -12.85
N LYS A 273 -6.69 -16.30 -13.73
CA LYS A 273 -8.14 -16.45 -13.49
C LYS A 273 -8.55 -17.92 -13.37
N LYS A 274 -7.99 -18.80 -14.21
CA LYS A 274 -8.23 -20.26 -14.13
C LYS A 274 -7.68 -20.84 -12.82
N ALA A 275 -6.46 -20.46 -12.43
CA ALA A 275 -5.88 -20.88 -11.16
C ALA A 275 -6.74 -20.47 -9.94
N LEU A 276 -7.38 -19.29 -9.97
CA LEU A 276 -8.27 -18.82 -8.91
C LEU A 276 -9.59 -19.59 -8.80
N LYS A 277 -10.03 -20.29 -9.85
CA LYS A 277 -11.23 -21.14 -9.79
C LYS A 277 -10.96 -22.49 -9.12
N LEU A 278 -9.68 -22.85 -8.98
CA LEU A 278 -9.23 -24.15 -8.48
C LEU A 278 -8.90 -24.13 -6.98
N ASN A 279 -9.46 -23.15 -6.26
CA ASN A 279 -9.37 -23.09 -4.80
C ASN A 279 -10.09 -24.31 -4.22
N GLY A 280 -9.37 -25.17 -3.50
CA GLY A 280 -9.92 -26.34 -2.82
C GLY A 280 -9.54 -27.68 -3.44
N THR A 281 -8.84 -27.72 -4.57
CA THR A 281 -8.40 -28.99 -5.17
C THR A 281 -7.29 -29.65 -4.35
N SER A 282 -7.27 -30.99 -4.29
CA SER A 282 -6.21 -31.73 -3.62
C SER A 282 -4.94 -31.75 -4.48
N PHE A 283 -3.80 -31.51 -3.83
CA PHE A 283 -2.49 -31.57 -4.47
C PHE A 283 -1.68 -32.71 -3.86
N ASN A 284 -1.46 -33.75 -4.65
CA ASN A 284 -0.67 -34.92 -4.26
C ASN A 284 0.62 -34.96 -5.06
N ILE A 285 1.76 -34.97 -4.37
CA ILE A 285 3.02 -35.36 -4.98
C ILE A 285 3.19 -36.85 -4.74
N GLU A 286 3.40 -37.61 -5.80
CA GLU A 286 3.90 -38.98 -5.70
C GLU A 286 5.37 -38.93 -5.30
N THR A 287 5.64 -38.99 -3.99
CA THR A 287 6.99 -39.23 -3.47
C THR A 287 7.09 -40.66 -2.95
N ASP A 288 8.17 -41.36 -3.32
CA ASP A 288 8.41 -42.78 -2.99
C ASP A 288 8.66 -43.07 -1.49
N LYS A 289 8.47 -42.08 -0.60
CA LYS A 289 8.73 -42.23 0.83
C LYS A 289 7.48 -42.67 1.58
N LYS A 290 7.32 -43.99 1.72
CA LYS A 290 6.40 -44.62 2.68
C LYS A 290 6.72 -44.19 4.11
N LYS A 291 5.66 -43.92 4.89
CA LYS A 291 5.59 -43.67 6.36
C LYS A 291 5.59 -42.21 6.84
N SER A 292 4.50 -41.50 6.57
CA SER A 292 3.85 -40.62 7.57
C SER A 292 2.40 -40.39 7.14
N LYS A 293 1.46 -40.25 8.10
CA LYS A 293 0.02 -40.03 7.86
C LYS A 293 -0.16 -38.91 6.82
N LYS A 294 -0.52 -39.24 5.57
CA LYS A 294 -0.78 -38.27 4.51
C LYS A 294 -2.03 -37.49 4.91
N LYS A 295 -1.87 -36.25 5.38
CA LYS A 295 -2.99 -35.32 5.47
C LYS A 295 -3.24 -34.81 4.06
N GLU A 296 -4.43 -35.03 3.54
CA GLU A 296 -4.86 -34.42 2.28
C GLU A 296 -4.88 -32.91 2.49
N LEU A 297 -3.95 -32.20 1.83
CA LEU A 297 -3.92 -30.75 1.86
C LEU A 297 -4.71 -30.23 0.66
N THR A 298 -5.65 -29.35 0.93
CA THR A 298 -6.40 -28.62 -0.10
C THR A 298 -5.63 -27.37 -0.52
N LEU A 299 -5.59 -27.11 -1.82
CA LEU A 299 -4.93 -25.93 -2.36
C LEU A 299 -5.77 -24.67 -2.10
N GLY A 300 -5.24 -23.73 -1.34
CA GLY A 300 -5.81 -22.39 -1.19
C GLY A 300 -5.16 -21.44 -2.18
N VAL A 301 -5.82 -21.16 -3.31
CA VAL A 301 -5.33 -20.19 -4.29
C VAL A 301 -6.02 -18.84 -4.06
N LYS A 302 -5.26 -17.73 -4.05
CA LYS A 302 -5.78 -16.38 -3.76
C LYS A 302 -5.11 -15.35 -4.67
N LYS A 303 -5.86 -14.32 -5.06
CA LYS A 303 -5.29 -13.22 -5.85
C LYS A 303 -4.38 -12.37 -4.96
N VAL A 304 -3.20 -12.04 -5.45
CA VAL A 304 -2.28 -11.14 -4.72
C VAL A 304 -2.78 -9.71 -4.90
N LEU A 305 -3.34 -9.14 -3.83
CA LEU A 305 -3.76 -7.73 -3.81
C LEU A 305 -2.57 -6.83 -3.52
N ASN A 306 -2.51 -5.69 -4.22
CA ASN A 306 -1.48 -4.69 -3.95
C ASN A 306 -1.73 -4.03 -2.58
N ARG A 307 -0.66 -3.78 -1.82
CA ARG A 307 -0.71 -3.15 -0.48
C ARG A 307 -1.42 -1.78 -0.45
N THR A 308 -1.57 -1.13 -1.61
CA THR A 308 -2.34 0.11 -1.78
C THR A 308 -3.85 -0.09 -1.75
N GLU A 309 -4.33 -1.25 -2.16
CA GLU A 309 -5.76 -1.61 -2.18
C GLU A 309 -6.23 -2.12 -0.80
N THR A 310 -5.36 -2.83 -0.08
CA THR A 310 -5.68 -3.39 1.24
C THR A 310 -5.84 -2.35 2.36
N LYS A 311 -5.49 -1.08 2.12
CA LYS A 311 -5.66 0.03 3.08
C LYS A 311 -7.00 0.78 2.95
N LYS A 312 -7.87 0.36 2.03
CA LYS A 312 -9.14 1.02 1.72
C LYS A 312 -10.35 0.44 2.48
N LYS A 313 -10.13 -0.49 3.41
CA LYS A 313 -11.14 -0.97 4.35
C LYS A 313 -10.97 -0.28 5.69
#